data_AF-A0A9X2JY54-F1
#
_entry.id   AF-A0A9X2JY54-F1
#
_cell.length_a   1.000
_cell.length_b   1.000
_cell.length_c   1.000
_cell.angle_alpha   90.00
_cell.angle_beta   90.00
_cell.angle_gamma   90.00
#
_symmetry.space_group_name_H-M   'P 1'
#
loop_
_entity.id
_entity.type
_entity.pdbx_description
1 polymer ?
#
loop_
_entity_poly.entity_id
_entity_poly.type
_entity_poly.pdbx_seq_one_letter_code
_entity_poly.pdbx_strand_id
1 'polypeptide(L)'
;MEQQPDRPLDELVGQIPEGWSRVQLSGESWGVTRTTRANGKVVTVSAERLGGAERLSANVWITTDGPLLRPCEVPADAVLDFLRSAAGEYGT
;
A
#
# COMPACT_ATOMS: atom_id res chain seq x y z
N MET A 1 -11.22 -21.97 1.90
CA MET A 1 -10.89 -20.55 2.04
C MET A 1 -9.48 -20.49 2.60
N GLU A 2 -8.49 -20.60 1.72
CA GLU A 2 -7.10 -20.48 2.11
C GLU A 2 -6.89 -19.05 2.61
N GLN A 3 -6.72 -18.94 3.93
CA GLN A 3 -6.23 -17.71 4.55
C GLN A 3 -4.85 -17.47 3.93
N GLN A 4 -4.74 -16.55 2.96
CA GLN A 4 -3.45 -16.07 2.48
C GLN A 4 -2.62 -15.71 3.72
N PRO A 5 -1.40 -16.25 3.89
CA PRO A 5 -0.59 -15.93 5.06
C PRO A 5 -0.50 -14.42 5.17
N ASP A 6 -0.68 -13.91 6.40
CA ASP A 6 -0.65 -12.49 6.69
C ASP A 6 0.72 -11.94 6.30
N ARG A 7 0.86 -11.46 5.05
CA ARG A 7 2.12 -10.94 4.54
C ARG A 7 2.47 -9.72 5.38
N PRO A 8 3.71 -9.63 5.88
CA PRO A 8 4.12 -8.50 6.68
C PRO A 8 4.04 -7.22 5.83
N LEU A 9 3.65 -6.12 6.48
CA LEU A 9 3.37 -4.84 5.82
C LEU A 9 4.54 -4.32 4.97
N ASP A 10 5.78 -4.56 5.42
CA ASP A 10 6.99 -4.19 4.67
C ASP A 10 7.11 -4.93 3.34
N GLU A 11 6.71 -6.20 3.29
CA GLU A 11 6.70 -6.98 2.05
C GLU A 11 5.63 -6.43 1.10
N LEU A 12 4.42 -6.14 1.60
CA LEU A 12 3.33 -5.60 0.79
C LEU A 12 3.71 -4.26 0.14
N VAL A 13 4.21 -3.31 0.92
CA VAL A 13 4.64 -2.02 0.35
C VAL A 13 5.92 -2.14 -0.48
N GLY A 14 6.74 -3.15 -0.23
CA GLY A 14 7.95 -3.44 -1.01
C GLY A 14 7.66 -3.86 -2.45
N GLN A 15 6.50 -4.48 -2.71
CA GLN A 15 6.08 -4.85 -4.08
C GLN A 15 5.68 -3.64 -4.92
N ILE A 16 5.22 -2.56 -4.29
CA ILE A 16 4.83 -1.33 -5.00
C ILE A 16 6.13 -0.66 -5.48
N PRO A 17 6.28 -0.31 -6.77
CA PRO A 17 7.47 0.38 -7.26
C PRO A 17 7.62 1.77 -6.62
N GLU A 18 8.86 2.18 -6.38
CA GLU A 18 9.17 3.53 -5.88
C GLU A 18 8.72 4.59 -6.90
N GLY A 19 8.12 5.68 -6.40
CA GLY A 19 7.57 6.74 -7.25
C GLY A 19 6.12 6.47 -7.64
N TRP A 20 5.66 7.15 -8.69
CA TRP A 20 4.31 7.01 -9.22
C TRP A 20 4.22 5.80 -10.13
N SER A 21 3.14 5.04 -9.97
CA SER A 21 2.80 3.89 -10.81
C SER A 21 1.28 3.76 -10.92
N ARG A 22 0.83 2.90 -11.84
CA ARG A 22 -0.58 2.63 -12.06
C ARG A 22 -0.87 1.15 -11.80
N VAL A 23 -2.00 0.88 -11.16
CA VAL A 23 -2.51 -0.47 -10.91
C VAL A 23 -4.00 -0.53 -11.23
N GLN A 24 -4.48 -1.71 -11.62
CA GLN A 24 -5.90 -1.94 -11.86
C GLN A 24 -6.44 -2.90 -10.79
N LEU A 25 -7.35 -2.41 -9.96
CA LEU A 25 -7.93 -3.17 -8.84
C LEU A 25 -9.42 -3.28 -9.06
N SER A 26 -9.96 -4.50 -9.11
CA SER A 26 -11.40 -4.75 -9.27
C SER A 26 -12.04 -4.02 -10.47
N GLY A 27 -11.28 -3.83 -11.56
CA GLY A 27 -11.71 -3.09 -12.75
C GLY A 27 -11.50 -1.56 -12.68
N GLU A 28 -11.12 -1.03 -11.53
CA GLU A 28 -10.85 0.40 -11.32
C GLU A 28 -9.37 0.71 -11.49
N SER A 29 -9.05 1.81 -12.16
CA SER A 29 -7.66 2.26 -12.30
C SER A 29 -7.27 3.16 -11.14
N TRP A 30 -6.14 2.86 -10.51
CA TRP A 30 -5.57 3.62 -9.40
C TRP A 30 -4.18 4.12 -9.75
N GLY A 31 -3.91 5.37 -9.42
CA GLY A 31 -2.56 5.94 -9.39
C GLY A 31 -2.00 5.76 -7.99
N VAL A 32 -0.87 5.06 -7.87
CA VAL A 32 -0.23 4.75 -6.59
C VAL A 32 1.15 5.35 -6.58
N THR A 33 1.43 6.16 -5.56
CA THR A 33 2.73 6.73 -5.31
C THR A 33 3.32 6.13 -4.04
N ARG A 34 4.45 5.45 -4.18
CA ARG A 34 5.25 5.01 -3.04
C ARG A 34 6.42 5.97 -2.85
N THR A 35 6.71 6.33 -1.61
CA THR A 35 7.90 7.09 -1.25
C THR A 35 8.57 6.48 -0.04
N THR A 36 9.80 6.05 -0.20
CA THR A 36 10.65 5.56 0.88
C THR A 36 11.46 6.71 1.48
N ARG A 37 11.43 6.84 2.81
CA ARG A 37 12.09 7.89 3.58
C ARG A 37 12.86 7.27 4.75
N ALA A 38 13.62 8.12 5.45
CA ALA A 38 14.36 7.75 6.65
C ALA A 38 15.23 6.49 6.46
N ASN A 39 15.90 6.38 5.31
CA ASN A 39 16.76 5.25 4.95
C ASN A 39 16.03 3.89 4.98
N GLY A 40 14.80 3.84 4.46
CA GLY A 40 13.97 2.63 4.42
C GLY A 40 13.05 2.45 5.63
N LYS A 41 13.17 3.29 6.66
CA LYS A 41 12.41 3.13 7.91
C LYS A 41 10.97 3.62 7.82
N VAL A 42 10.64 4.47 6.84
CA VAL A 42 9.28 4.97 6.65
C VAL A 42 8.93 4.86 5.18
N VAL A 43 7.86 4.16 4.87
CA VAL A 43 7.31 4.04 3.52
C VAL A 43 5.95 4.73 3.51
N THR A 44 5.81 5.79 2.73
CA THR A 44 4.52 6.43 2.48
C THR A 44 3.93 5.85 1.22
N VAL A 45 2.67 5.44 1.27
CA VAL A 45 1.88 5.02 0.11
C VAL A 45 0.67 5.94 0.00
N SER A 46 0.51 6.54 -1.15
CA SER A 46 -0.67 7.34 -1.50
C SER A 46 -1.29 6.75 -2.75
N ALA A 47 -2.59 6.51 -2.72
CA ALA A 47 -3.35 6.00 -3.85
C ALA A 47 -4.52 6.93 -4.14
N GLU A 48 -4.77 7.17 -5.42
CA GLU A 48 -5.92 7.93 -5.90
C GLU A 48 -6.58 7.20 -7.06
N ARG A 49 -7.90 7.17 -7.05
CA ARG A 49 -8.66 6.56 -8.13
C ARG A 49 -8.61 7.46 -9.36
N LEU A 50 -8.12 6.92 -10.48
CA LEU A 50 -8.06 7.65 -11.74
C LEU A 50 -9.47 7.82 -12.31
N GLY A 51 -9.96 9.07 -12.32
CA GLY A 51 -11.32 9.41 -12.74
C GLY A 51 -12.37 9.39 -11.61
N GLY A 52 -11.94 9.29 -10.34
CA GLY A 52 -12.80 9.37 -9.17
C GLY A 52 -12.32 10.40 -8.14
N ALA A 53 -13.05 10.53 -7.04
CA ALA A 53 -12.67 11.37 -5.90
C ALA A 53 -12.02 10.57 -4.75
N GLU A 54 -12.01 9.25 -4.86
CA GLU A 54 -11.49 8.35 -3.83
C GLU A 54 -9.97 8.43 -3.75
N ARG A 55 -9.47 8.61 -2.53
CA ARG A 55 -8.05 8.66 -2.23
C ARG A 55 -7.80 7.95 -0.91
N LEU A 56 -6.63 7.35 -0.83
CA LEU A 56 -6.16 6.61 0.32
C LEU A 56 -4.70 6.99 0.55
N SER A 57 -4.30 7.17 1.80
CA SER A 57 -2.88 7.30 2.10
C SER A 57 -2.55 6.71 3.46
N ALA A 58 -1.35 6.15 3.54
CA ALA A 58 -0.85 5.54 4.75
C ALA A 58 0.66 5.62 4.82
N ASN A 59 1.17 5.63 6.05
CA ASN A 59 2.58 5.47 6.34
C ASN A 59 2.81 4.11 6.99
N VAL A 60 3.78 3.36 6.47
CA VAL A 60 4.28 2.13 7.06
C VAL A 60 5.63 2.43 7.70
N TRP A 61 5.71 2.21 9.01
CA TRP A 61 6.91 2.47 9.80
C TRP A 61 7.59 1.15 10.07
N ILE A 62 8.81 0.99 9.58
CA ILE A 62 9.62 -0.21 9.81
C ILE A 62 10.40 0.01 11.10
N THR A 63 9.93 -0.62 12.18
CA THR A 63 10.53 -0.53 13.50
C THR A 63 11.21 -1.84 13.88
N THR A 64 12.02 -1.82 14.94
CA THR A 64 12.64 -3.04 15.50
C THR A 64 11.62 -4.01 16.09
N ASP A 65 10.43 -3.54 16.45
CA ASP A 65 9.33 -4.34 17.02
C ASP A 65 8.41 -4.91 15.92
N GLY A 66 8.59 -4.48 14.68
CA GLY A 66 7.77 -4.87 13.53
C GLY A 66 7.27 -3.66 12.72
N PRO A 67 6.62 -3.92 11.56
CA PRO A 67 6.07 -2.86 10.75
C PRO A 67 4.74 -2.35 11.34
N LEU A 68 4.58 -1.02 11.39
CA LEU A 68 3.38 -0.35 11.92
C LEU A 68 2.67 0.43 10.82
N LEU A 69 1.39 0.14 10.62
CA LEU A 69 0.53 0.89 9.70
C LEU A 69 -0.05 2.13 10.38
N ARG A 70 0.06 3.28 9.71
CA ARG A 70 -0.51 4.57 10.12
C ARG A 70 -1.34 5.15 8.97
N PRO A 71 -2.65 4.82 8.90
CA PRO A 71 -3.53 5.36 7.87
C PRO A 71 -3.84 6.85 8.11
N CYS A 72 -4.11 7.60 7.04
CA CYS A 72 -4.50 9.00 7.10
C CYS A 72 -5.94 9.15 6.60
N GLU A 73 -6.88 9.50 7.50
CA GLU A 73 -8.30 9.78 7.20
C GLU A 73 -9.14 8.61 6.66
N VAL A 74 -8.57 7.40 6.59
CA VAL A 74 -9.25 6.16 6.18
C VAL A 74 -9.08 5.05 7.23
N PRO A 75 -10.00 4.09 7.32
CA PRO A 75 -9.85 2.95 8.24
C PRO A 75 -8.66 2.06 7.86
N ALA A 76 -7.97 1.52 8.86
CA ALA A 76 -6.78 0.70 8.68
C ALA A 76 -7.05 -0.56 7.83
N ASP A 77 -8.20 -1.20 8.01
CA ASP A 77 -8.62 -2.36 7.22
C ASP A 77 -8.73 -2.06 5.72
N ALA A 78 -9.28 -0.90 5.33
CA ALA A 78 -9.36 -0.52 3.92
C ALA A 78 -7.98 -0.28 3.30
N VAL A 79 -7.05 0.27 4.08
CA VAL A 79 -5.65 0.42 3.65
C VAL A 79 -4.98 -0.94 3.49
N LEU A 80 -5.18 -1.86 4.44
CA LEU A 80 -4.61 -3.21 4.38
C LEU A 80 -5.13 -3.99 3.18
N ASP A 81 -6.44 -3.95 2.94
CA ASP A 81 -7.08 -4.60 1.80
C ASP A 81 -6.55 -4.04 0.46
N PHE A 82 -6.42 -2.70 0.37
CA PHE A 82 -5.81 -2.04 -0.77
C PHE A 82 -4.37 -2.50 -1.00
N LEU A 83 -3.53 -2.51 0.05
CA LEU A 83 -2.12 -2.89 -0.07
C LEU A 83 -1.96 -4.35 -0.51
N ARG A 84 -2.79 -5.27 -0.03
CA ARG A 84 -2.77 -6.68 -0.45
C ARG A 84 -3.13 -6.84 -1.91
N SER A 85 -4.20 -6.16 -2.34
CA SER A 85 -4.66 -6.20 -3.73
C SER A 85 -3.62 -5.58 -4.67
N ALA A 86 -3.08 -4.42 -4.32
CA ALA A 86 -2.03 -3.75 -5.09
C ALA A 86 -0.75 -4.58 -5.18
N ALA A 87 -0.27 -5.15 -4.08
CA ALA A 87 0.94 -5.99 -4.07
C ALA A 87 0.79 -7.26 -4.94
N GLY A 88 -0.42 -7.80 -5.07
CA GLY A 88 -0.71 -8.93 -5.96
C GLY A 88 -0.52 -8.56 -7.45
N GLU A 89 -0.93 -7.36 -7.83
CA GLU A 89 -0.82 -6.87 -9.21
C GLU A 89 0.62 -6.46 -9.59
N TYR A 90 1.40 -5.88 -8.66
CA TYR A 90 2.79 -5.52 -8.93
C TYR A 90 3.77 -6.70 -8.87
N GLY A 91 3.40 -7.78 -8.17
CA GLY A 91 4.25 -8.96 -7.96
C GLY A 91 4.18 -10.02 -9.07
N THR A 92 3.50 -9.74 -10.19
CA THR A 92 3.45 -10.57 -11.41
C THR A 92 4.42 -10.04 -12.46
#